data_AF-G4FAL1-F1
#
_entry.id   AF-G4FAL1-F1
#
_cell.length_a   1.000
_cell.length_b   1.000
_cell.length_c   1.000
_cell.angle_alpha   90.00
_cell.angle_beta   90.00
_cell.angle_gamma   90.00
#
_symmetry.space_group_name_H-M   'P 1'
#
loop_
_entity.id
_entity.type
_entity.pdbx_description
1 polymer ?
#
loop_
_entity_poly.entity_id
_entity_poly.type
_entity_poly.pdbx_seq_one_letter_code
_entity_poly.pdbx_strand_id
1 'polypeptide(L)'
;MKQTYFFPLSFLIPNFEGETINVGQFSLRKRRWDTSTFDFATLATKHKLHLPYQLMDVLIGKCNCELAIAGKDTFEAAADTLQSFRLGLYLQGVSPFLVPYSTTESINDYSGVNERDSAISRGVLPKIESAFSSHNHELEAWPMELTTQCMVIPSAFGLNSQKIESAVAFAQAWGELASDNPTLQVVTRTSASAVVLGSYEQSILHIWTAIEALFKSVSSEVNFRLSLYLAQLCAEGEARKVFHSNAKSAYNIRSKIAHGASKKVTFEQWKQAWDLLLASVSAIEKRGRLPNEEDLLDELLSAST
;
A
#
# COMPACT_ATOMS: atom_id res chain seq x y z
N MET A 1 8.23 -18.87 -16.36
CA MET A 1 9.56 -18.37 -15.96
C MET A 1 9.31 -17.32 -14.90
N LYS A 2 9.92 -17.41 -13.73
CA LYS A 2 9.68 -16.43 -12.68
C LYS A 2 10.25 -15.07 -13.10
N GLN A 3 9.44 -14.02 -13.00
CA GLN A 3 9.76 -12.67 -13.46
C GLN A 3 9.87 -11.70 -12.28
N THR A 4 10.50 -10.56 -12.53
CA THR A 4 10.53 -9.42 -11.61
C THR A 4 9.57 -8.35 -12.10
N TYR A 5 8.76 -7.82 -11.19
CA TYR A 5 7.83 -6.72 -11.46
C TYR A 5 8.28 -5.48 -10.70
N PHE A 6 8.24 -4.33 -11.36
CA PHE A 6 8.64 -3.03 -10.82
C PHE A 6 7.41 -2.16 -10.60
N PHE A 7 7.41 -1.41 -9.50
CA PHE A 7 6.28 -0.61 -9.03
C PHE A 7 6.81 0.77 -8.60
N PRO A 8 6.64 1.81 -9.43
CA PRO A 8 6.96 3.18 -9.02
C PRO A 8 6.10 3.62 -7.82
N LEU A 9 6.71 4.27 -6.83
CA LEU A 9 6.04 4.69 -5.59
C LEU A 9 5.94 6.21 -5.52
N SER A 10 4.71 6.73 -5.57
CA SER A 10 4.45 8.17 -5.51
C SER A 10 4.67 8.76 -4.12
N PHE A 11 5.10 10.02 -4.04
CA PHE A 11 5.28 10.83 -2.82
C PHE A 11 6.39 10.39 -1.86
N LEU A 12 6.76 9.11 -1.86
CA LEU A 12 7.76 8.57 -0.94
C LEU A 12 9.15 9.14 -1.25
N ILE A 13 9.90 9.41 -0.18
CA ILE A 13 11.25 10.00 -0.26
C ILE A 13 12.25 8.97 0.29
N PRO A 14 13.11 8.39 -0.57
CA PRO A 14 14.08 7.38 -0.15
C PRO A 14 15.25 8.01 0.63
N ASN A 15 15.31 7.75 1.93
CA ASN A 15 16.31 8.23 2.90
C ASN A 15 17.14 7.07 3.44
N PHE A 16 17.92 6.45 2.57
CA PHE A 16 18.86 5.37 2.92
C PHE A 16 20.17 5.51 2.14
N GLU A 17 21.22 4.84 2.62
CA GLU A 17 22.53 4.85 1.97
C GLU A 17 22.54 4.01 0.69
N GLY A 18 23.31 4.47 -0.31
CA GLY A 18 23.41 3.82 -1.61
C GLY A 18 22.18 4.03 -2.50
N GLU A 19 22.14 3.27 -3.60
CA GLU A 19 21.13 3.38 -4.66
C GLU A 19 19.97 2.40 -4.49
N THR A 20 20.18 1.33 -3.73
CA THR A 20 19.27 0.20 -3.66
C THR A 20 19.39 -0.50 -2.32
N ILE A 21 18.25 -0.89 -1.74
CA ILE A 21 18.16 -1.83 -0.64
C ILE A 21 17.56 -3.13 -1.16
N ASN A 22 18.18 -4.26 -0.83
CA ASN A 22 17.69 -5.59 -1.18
C ASN A 22 17.36 -6.36 0.11
N VAL A 23 16.13 -6.88 0.21
CA VAL A 23 15.67 -7.70 1.33
C VAL A 23 14.84 -8.85 0.76
N GLY A 24 15.42 -10.05 0.71
CA GLY A 24 14.78 -11.24 0.14
C GLY A 24 14.39 -11.03 -1.33
N GLN A 25 13.10 -11.22 -1.65
CA GLN A 25 12.55 -11.01 -3.01
C GLN A 25 12.28 -9.53 -3.35
N PHE A 26 12.47 -8.62 -2.39
CA PHE A 26 12.16 -7.20 -2.54
C PHE A 26 13.43 -6.38 -2.77
N SER A 27 13.35 -5.41 -3.67
CA SER A 27 14.41 -4.44 -3.90
C SER A 27 13.79 -3.04 -4.00
N LEU A 28 14.14 -2.12 -3.10
CA LEU A 28 13.73 -0.73 -3.20
C LEU A 28 14.87 0.08 -3.84
N ARG A 29 14.58 0.75 -4.95
CA ARG A 29 15.57 1.47 -5.76
C ARG A 29 15.23 2.95 -5.79
N LYS A 30 16.25 3.80 -5.64
CA LYS A 30 16.10 5.23 -5.91
C LYS A 30 15.87 5.44 -7.40
N ARG A 31 15.04 6.43 -7.74
CA ARG A 31 14.93 6.90 -9.11
C ARG A 31 16.16 7.72 -9.44
N ARG A 32 16.85 7.36 -10.52
CA ARG A 32 18.09 8.00 -10.97
C ARG A 32 17.85 9.03 -12.06
N TRP A 33 16.88 8.76 -12.92
CA TRP A 33 16.67 9.52 -14.14
C TRP A 33 15.23 9.99 -14.27
N ASP A 34 15.07 11.16 -14.88
CA ASP A 34 13.78 11.57 -15.42
C ASP A 34 13.47 10.73 -16.66
N THR A 35 12.19 10.39 -16.79
CA THR A 35 11.67 9.66 -17.96
C THR A 35 10.91 10.67 -18.79
N SER A 36 11.29 10.83 -20.06
CA SER A 36 10.66 11.81 -20.93
C SER A 36 9.35 11.30 -21.53
N THR A 37 8.47 12.21 -21.96
CA THR A 37 7.29 11.86 -22.76
C THR A 37 7.64 11.06 -24.01
N PHE A 38 8.83 11.29 -24.61
CA PHE A 38 9.29 10.56 -25.79
C PHE A 38 9.74 9.13 -25.47
N ASP A 39 10.27 8.88 -24.27
CA ASP A 39 10.55 7.52 -23.79
C ASP A 39 9.24 6.73 -23.70
N PHE A 40 8.22 7.33 -23.07
CA PHE A 40 6.89 6.70 -22.99
C PHE A 40 6.22 6.52 -24.35
N ALA A 41 6.38 7.46 -25.28
CA ALA A 41 5.89 7.32 -26.66
C ALA A 41 6.62 6.17 -27.39
N THR A 42 7.93 6.04 -27.22
CA THR A 42 8.72 4.92 -27.75
C THR A 42 8.20 3.60 -27.19
N LEU A 43 7.99 3.54 -25.86
CA LEU A 43 7.41 2.38 -25.20
C LEU A 43 6.06 2.01 -25.83
N ALA A 44 5.16 2.97 -26.00
CA ALA A 44 3.83 2.73 -26.58
C ALA A 44 3.84 2.18 -28.00
N THR A 45 4.91 2.42 -28.77
CA THR A 45 5.02 1.94 -30.16
C THR A 45 5.62 0.55 -30.30
N LYS A 46 6.43 0.11 -29.32
CA LYS A 46 7.24 -1.11 -29.42
C LYS A 46 6.97 -2.14 -28.32
N HIS A 47 6.13 -1.81 -27.33
CA HIS A 47 5.90 -2.59 -26.12
C HIS A 47 4.42 -2.75 -25.79
N LYS A 48 4.13 -3.62 -24.82
CA LYS A 48 2.76 -3.91 -24.38
C LYS A 48 2.37 -3.00 -23.22
N LEU A 49 1.67 -1.91 -23.51
CA LEU A 49 1.13 -1.01 -22.49
C LEU A 49 -0.37 -1.21 -22.36
N HIS A 50 -0.83 -1.71 -21.21
CA HIS A 50 -2.27 -1.86 -20.89
C HIS A 50 -2.89 -0.56 -20.34
N LEU A 51 -2.24 0.58 -20.61
CA LEU A 51 -2.63 1.91 -20.16
C LEU A 51 -2.08 2.99 -21.12
N PRO A 52 -2.74 4.16 -21.24
CA PRO A 52 -2.22 5.26 -22.03
C PRO A 52 -0.87 5.77 -21.49
N TYR A 53 0.12 5.90 -22.36
CA TYR A 53 1.46 6.34 -21.98
C TYR A 53 1.48 7.77 -21.42
N GLN A 54 0.53 8.62 -21.83
CA GLN A 54 0.38 9.98 -21.29
C GLN A 54 0.00 9.97 -19.80
N LEU A 55 -0.75 8.96 -19.34
CA LEU A 55 -1.01 8.80 -17.92
C LEU A 55 0.23 8.33 -17.17
N MET A 56 1.05 7.46 -17.78
CA MET A 56 2.35 7.07 -17.20
C MET A 56 3.25 8.29 -17.00
N ASP A 57 3.33 9.16 -18.01
CA ASP A 57 4.11 10.41 -17.97
C ASP A 57 3.67 11.35 -16.84
N VAL A 58 2.35 11.59 -16.72
CA VAL A 58 1.80 12.44 -15.65
C VAL A 58 2.06 11.86 -14.26
N LEU A 59 1.82 10.55 -14.09
CA LEU A 59 1.85 9.92 -12.76
C LEU A 59 3.27 9.63 -12.27
N ILE A 60 4.23 9.42 -13.19
CA ILE A 60 5.61 9.12 -12.79
C ILE A 60 6.31 10.33 -12.17
N GLY A 61 5.89 11.56 -12.48
CA GLY A 61 6.52 12.79 -12.00
C GLY A 61 6.52 12.96 -10.47
N LYS A 62 5.75 12.16 -9.73
CA LYS A 62 5.73 12.13 -8.26
C LYS A 62 6.44 10.93 -7.65
N CYS A 63 7.05 10.07 -8.44
CA CYS A 63 7.77 8.89 -7.97
C CYS A 63 9.27 9.17 -7.85
N ASN A 64 9.81 9.05 -6.63
CA ASN A 64 11.25 9.19 -6.34
C ASN A 64 11.95 7.84 -6.13
N CYS A 65 11.19 6.76 -6.07
CA CYS A 65 11.69 5.41 -5.92
C CYS A 65 10.73 4.41 -6.56
N GLU A 66 11.20 3.19 -6.75
CA GLU A 66 10.40 2.05 -7.19
C GLU A 66 10.70 0.84 -6.32
N LEU A 67 9.70 -0.03 -6.17
CA LEU A 67 9.86 -1.35 -5.57
C LEU A 67 9.94 -2.38 -6.70
N ALA A 68 10.94 -3.26 -6.65
CA ALA A 68 10.98 -4.47 -7.45
C ALA A 68 10.61 -5.68 -6.59
N ILE A 69 9.75 -6.55 -7.11
CA ILE A 69 9.37 -7.83 -6.51
C ILE A 69 9.76 -8.94 -7.47
N ALA A 70 10.78 -9.71 -7.11
CA ALA A 70 11.29 -10.81 -7.91
C ALA A 70 10.54 -12.12 -7.67
N GLY A 71 10.69 -13.07 -8.58
CA GLY A 71 10.31 -14.46 -8.34
C GLY A 71 8.82 -14.77 -8.52
N LYS A 72 8.07 -13.94 -9.25
CA LYS A 72 6.61 -14.07 -9.40
C LYS A 72 6.25 -14.67 -10.75
N ASP A 73 5.22 -15.51 -10.77
CA ASP A 73 4.75 -16.19 -11.98
C ASP A 73 3.79 -15.31 -12.79
N THR A 74 3.05 -14.41 -12.13
CA THR A 74 2.13 -13.47 -12.78
C THR A 74 2.19 -12.08 -12.14
N PHE A 75 1.66 -11.09 -12.86
CA PHE A 75 1.50 -9.72 -12.37
C PHE A 75 0.58 -9.67 -11.15
N GLU A 76 -0.53 -10.42 -11.14
CA GLU A 76 -1.49 -10.45 -10.04
C GLU A 76 -0.83 -10.93 -8.74
N ALA A 77 -0.02 -11.99 -8.82
CA ALA A 77 0.73 -12.48 -7.67
C ALA A 77 1.74 -11.45 -7.13
N ALA A 78 2.35 -10.65 -8.02
CA ALA A 78 3.23 -9.56 -7.63
C ALA A 78 2.45 -8.39 -7.01
N ALA A 79 1.30 -8.02 -7.57
CA ALA A 79 0.42 -6.98 -7.07
C ALA A 79 -0.14 -7.32 -5.68
N ASP A 80 -0.55 -8.56 -5.43
CA ASP A 80 -0.98 -9.02 -4.10
C ASP A 80 0.16 -8.96 -3.08
N THR A 81 1.38 -9.34 -3.50
CA THR A 81 2.59 -9.22 -2.67
C THR A 81 2.89 -7.75 -2.32
N LEU A 82 2.73 -6.85 -3.29
CA LEU A 82 2.88 -5.41 -3.08
C LEU A 82 1.87 -4.88 -2.05
N GLN A 83 0.61 -5.32 -2.07
CA GLN A 83 -0.38 -4.81 -1.11
C GLN A 83 -0.01 -5.16 0.34
N SER A 84 0.53 -6.36 0.57
CA SER A 84 1.03 -6.77 1.89
C SER A 84 2.24 -5.93 2.33
N PHE A 85 3.18 -5.66 1.42
CA PHE A 85 4.32 -4.78 1.67
C PHE A 85 3.90 -3.34 1.97
N ARG A 86 2.96 -2.80 1.19
CA ARG A 86 2.37 -1.47 1.38
C ARG A 86 1.73 -1.34 2.75
N LEU A 87 0.92 -2.33 3.17
CA LEU A 87 0.32 -2.36 4.50
C LEU A 87 1.41 -2.38 5.59
N GLY A 88 2.49 -3.14 5.38
CA GLY A 88 3.66 -3.13 6.25
C GLY A 88 4.28 -1.75 6.39
N LEU A 89 4.45 -1.00 5.30
CA LEU A 89 4.94 0.38 5.36
C LEU A 89 4.01 1.29 6.16
N TYR A 90 2.70 1.14 6.03
CA TYR A 90 1.73 1.92 6.81
C TYR A 90 1.86 1.66 8.31
N LEU A 91 2.09 0.41 8.72
CA LEU A 91 2.37 0.07 10.12
C LEU A 91 3.66 0.70 10.64
N GLN A 92 4.65 0.93 9.77
CA GLN A 92 5.87 1.67 10.09
C GLN A 92 5.69 3.20 10.05
N GLY A 93 4.44 3.67 10.04
CA GLY A 93 4.09 5.08 10.02
C GLY A 93 4.49 5.79 8.74
N VAL A 94 4.57 5.08 7.62
CA VAL A 94 4.72 5.71 6.30
C VAL A 94 3.36 6.23 5.84
N SER A 95 3.35 7.45 5.30
CA SER A 95 2.16 8.04 4.69
C SER A 95 1.57 7.10 3.63
N PRO A 96 0.24 7.06 3.46
CA PRO A 96 -0.32 6.47 2.25
C PRO A 96 0.27 7.08 0.99
N PHE A 97 0.35 6.25 -0.05
CA PHE A 97 1.02 6.54 -1.31
C PHE A 97 0.36 5.78 -2.45
N LEU A 98 0.61 6.24 -3.67
CA LEU A 98 0.10 5.61 -4.88
C LEU A 98 1.17 4.77 -5.58
N VAL A 99 0.71 3.74 -6.26
CA VAL A 99 1.46 2.96 -7.23
C VAL A 99 0.70 3.06 -8.53
N PRO A 100 1.13 3.91 -9.49
CA PRO A 100 0.31 4.23 -10.65
C PRO A 100 0.21 3.06 -11.64
N TYR A 101 1.29 2.31 -11.80
CA TYR A 101 1.38 1.17 -12.71
C TYR A 101 2.47 0.20 -12.24
N SER A 102 2.56 -0.95 -12.91
CA SER A 102 3.68 -1.88 -12.80
C SER A 102 4.30 -2.16 -14.16
N THR A 103 5.59 -2.47 -14.19
CA THR A 103 6.34 -2.82 -15.40
C THR A 103 7.19 -4.08 -15.19
N THR A 104 7.55 -4.75 -16.28
CA THR A 104 8.53 -5.86 -16.26
C THR A 104 9.99 -5.41 -16.25
N GLU A 105 10.22 -4.11 -16.48
CA GLU A 105 11.53 -3.47 -16.54
C GLU A 105 11.54 -2.25 -15.62
N SER A 106 12.69 -1.93 -15.03
CA SER A 106 12.76 -0.85 -14.04
C SER A 106 12.67 0.52 -14.71
N ILE A 107 12.13 1.52 -14.00
CA ILE A 107 12.08 2.91 -14.50
C ILE A 107 13.46 3.43 -14.85
N ASN A 108 14.47 3.02 -14.09
CA ASN A 108 15.84 3.41 -14.31
C ASN A 108 16.41 2.82 -15.60
N ASP A 109 15.86 1.70 -16.07
CA ASP A 109 16.33 0.99 -17.26
C ASP A 109 15.64 1.49 -18.54
N TYR A 110 14.33 1.73 -18.50
CA TYR A 110 13.63 2.24 -19.69
C TYR A 110 13.71 3.77 -19.86
N SER A 111 14.19 4.52 -18.86
CA SER A 111 14.44 5.96 -19.03
C SER A 111 15.53 6.22 -20.08
N GLY A 112 15.29 7.13 -21.01
CA GLY A 112 16.17 7.38 -22.16
C GLY A 112 16.08 6.35 -23.30
N VAL A 113 15.11 5.43 -23.28
CA VAL A 113 14.96 4.41 -24.34
C VAL A 113 14.78 5.06 -25.71
N ASN A 114 14.13 6.23 -25.79
CA ASN A 114 13.97 6.93 -27.06
C ASN A 114 15.32 7.29 -27.69
N GLU A 115 16.28 7.77 -26.89
CA GLU A 115 17.63 8.08 -27.38
C GLU A 115 18.32 6.80 -27.89
N ARG A 116 18.27 5.72 -27.10
CA ARG A 116 18.89 4.41 -27.42
C ARG A 116 18.31 3.76 -28.68
N ASP A 117 17.02 3.93 -28.90
CA ASP A 117 16.30 3.35 -30.04
C ASP A 117 16.32 4.23 -31.30
N SER A 118 16.70 5.50 -31.17
CA SER A 118 16.66 6.44 -32.28
C SER A 118 17.81 6.21 -33.27
N ALA A 119 17.48 6.03 -34.54
CA ALA A 119 18.47 5.88 -35.61
C ALA A 119 19.25 7.18 -35.92
N ILE A 120 18.77 8.33 -35.43
CA ILE A 120 19.38 9.67 -35.61
C ILE A 120 20.55 9.86 -34.64
N SER A 121 20.58 9.14 -33.51
CA SER A 121 21.68 9.18 -32.55
C SER A 121 22.86 8.27 -32.94
N ARG A 122 22.89 7.74 -34.17
CA ARG A 122 23.97 6.87 -34.66
C ARG A 122 25.32 7.59 -34.60
N GLY A 123 26.17 7.18 -33.67
CA GLY A 123 27.50 7.74 -33.43
C GLY A 123 27.62 8.64 -32.20
N VAL A 124 26.51 8.92 -31.50
CA VAL A 124 26.49 9.63 -30.22
C VAL A 124 26.20 8.63 -29.11
N LEU A 125 27.05 8.56 -28.08
CA LEU A 125 26.80 7.71 -26.93
C LEU A 125 25.52 8.19 -26.21
N PRO A 126 24.60 7.28 -25.81
CA PRO A 126 23.40 7.67 -25.10
C PRO A 126 23.78 8.29 -23.76
N LYS A 127 22.99 9.27 -23.29
CA LYS A 127 23.25 9.91 -21.99
C LYS A 127 23.00 8.98 -20.82
N ILE A 128 22.08 8.03 -21.00
CA ILE A 128 21.72 7.01 -20.02
C ILE A 128 22.12 5.65 -20.57
N GLU A 129 23.15 5.06 -19.96
CA GLU A 129 23.54 3.69 -20.21
C GLU A 129 22.61 2.73 -19.47
N SER A 130 21.94 1.86 -20.22
CA SER A 130 21.18 0.73 -19.71
C SER A 130 21.28 -0.41 -20.71
N ALA A 131 21.23 -1.65 -20.21
CA ALA A 131 21.14 -2.84 -21.05
C ALA A 131 19.77 -2.93 -21.76
N PHE A 132 18.75 -2.18 -21.32
CA PHE A 132 17.43 -2.20 -21.93
C PHE A 132 17.35 -1.34 -23.22
N SER A 133 16.84 -1.94 -24.29
CA SER A 133 16.43 -1.30 -25.54
C SER A 133 15.26 -2.08 -26.14
N SER A 134 14.48 -1.46 -27.02
CA SER A 134 13.35 -2.17 -27.65
C SER A 134 13.81 -3.23 -28.67
N HIS A 135 15.11 -3.35 -28.92
CA HIS A 135 15.69 -4.37 -29.78
C HIS A 135 16.02 -5.67 -29.04
N ASN A 136 16.21 -5.62 -27.71
CA ASN A 136 16.69 -6.76 -26.95
C ASN A 136 15.73 -7.25 -25.85
N HIS A 137 14.79 -6.41 -25.41
CA HIS A 137 13.80 -6.78 -24.40
C HIS A 137 12.42 -6.25 -24.76
N GLU A 138 11.38 -7.00 -24.36
CA GLU A 138 9.99 -6.55 -24.42
C GLU A 138 9.53 -6.17 -23.01
N LEU A 139 9.29 -4.87 -22.80
CA LEU A 139 8.57 -4.35 -21.64
C LEU A 139 7.06 -4.62 -21.76
N GLU A 140 6.44 -4.97 -20.64
CA GLU A 140 4.98 -4.96 -20.48
C GLU A 140 4.61 -4.12 -19.25
N ALA A 141 3.50 -3.37 -19.33
CA ALA A 141 3.05 -2.46 -18.28
C ALA A 141 1.55 -2.60 -17.99
N TRP A 142 1.19 -2.67 -16.70
CA TRP A 142 -0.19 -2.81 -16.23
C TRP A 142 -0.62 -1.63 -15.37
N PRO A 143 -1.87 -1.14 -15.50
CA PRO A 143 -2.40 -0.11 -14.62
C PRO A 143 -2.58 -0.64 -13.20
N MET A 144 -2.33 0.24 -12.23
CA MET A 144 -2.58 -0.02 -10.81
C MET A 144 -3.55 1.05 -10.28
N GLU A 145 -3.05 2.24 -9.95
CA GLU A 145 -3.85 3.34 -9.41
C GLU A 145 -3.74 4.58 -10.33
N LEU A 146 -4.61 4.64 -11.35
CA LEU A 146 -4.65 5.72 -12.33
C LEU A 146 -5.36 6.98 -11.79
N THR A 147 -4.90 7.48 -10.64
CA THR A 147 -5.47 8.65 -9.95
C THR A 147 -4.36 9.57 -9.48
N THR A 148 -4.68 10.87 -9.34
CA THR A 148 -3.83 11.85 -8.66
C THR A 148 -4.31 12.15 -7.24
N GLN A 149 -5.42 11.54 -6.84
CA GLN A 149 -6.02 11.70 -5.52
C GLN A 149 -5.47 10.66 -4.55
N CYS A 150 -4.88 11.14 -3.45
CA CYS A 150 -4.43 10.33 -2.34
C CYS A 150 -4.54 11.12 -1.04
N MET A 151 -5.12 10.52 -0.02
CA MET A 151 -5.04 11.00 1.36
C MET A 151 -3.64 10.70 1.86
N VAL A 152 -2.93 11.72 2.33
CA VAL A 152 -1.53 11.60 2.76
C VAL A 152 -1.37 12.12 4.18
N ILE A 153 -0.33 11.65 4.85
CA ILE A 153 0.14 12.17 6.14
C ILE A 153 1.42 12.99 5.83
N PRO A 154 1.34 14.33 5.71
CA PRO A 154 2.40 15.14 5.10
C PRO A 154 3.79 15.03 5.76
N SER A 155 3.85 14.64 7.03
CA SER A 155 5.09 14.48 7.79
C SER A 155 5.75 13.10 7.64
N ALA A 156 5.17 12.18 6.86
CA ALA A 156 5.47 10.76 6.92
C ALA A 156 5.94 10.14 5.57
N PHE A 157 6.51 10.93 4.66
CA PHE A 157 6.97 10.44 3.35
C PHE A 157 8.30 9.70 3.36
N GLY A 158 9.10 9.84 4.43
CA GLY A 158 10.45 9.30 4.50
C GLY A 158 10.50 7.77 4.64
N LEU A 159 11.27 7.13 3.76
CA LEU A 159 11.60 5.71 3.77
C LEU A 159 13.07 5.49 4.13
N ASN A 160 13.35 4.78 5.22
CA ASN A 160 14.70 4.37 5.59
C ASN A 160 14.81 2.83 5.60
N SER A 161 16.03 2.30 5.72
CA SER A 161 16.28 0.85 5.69
C SER A 161 15.46 0.07 6.71
N GLN A 162 15.38 0.58 7.95
CA GLN A 162 14.62 -0.08 9.02
C GLN A 162 13.13 -0.23 8.67
N LYS A 163 12.49 0.82 8.16
CA LYS A 163 11.07 0.75 7.75
C LYS A 163 10.86 -0.26 6.63
N ILE A 164 11.81 -0.36 5.70
CA ILE A 164 11.74 -1.27 4.55
C ILE A 164 11.90 -2.72 5.03
N GLU A 165 12.90 -3.00 5.85
CA GLU A 165 13.13 -4.33 6.44
C GLU A 165 11.91 -4.81 7.25
N SER A 166 11.36 -3.95 8.11
CA SER A 166 10.15 -4.24 8.87
C SER A 166 8.94 -4.49 7.97
N ALA A 167 8.78 -3.71 6.90
CA ALA A 167 7.67 -3.90 5.95
C ALA A 167 7.81 -5.20 5.15
N VAL A 168 9.02 -5.63 4.82
CA VAL A 168 9.26 -6.93 4.16
C VAL A 168 8.96 -8.09 5.10
N ALA A 169 9.43 -8.04 6.34
CA ALA A 169 9.14 -9.06 7.35
C ALA A 169 7.62 -9.18 7.56
N PHE A 170 6.93 -8.05 7.71
CA PHE A 170 5.47 -8.00 7.80
C PHE A 170 4.81 -8.60 6.55
N ALA A 171 5.25 -8.23 5.34
CA ALA A 171 4.65 -8.71 4.10
C ALA A 171 4.71 -10.24 3.96
N GLN A 172 5.79 -10.85 4.44
CA GLN A 172 5.95 -12.30 4.44
C GLN A 172 4.97 -12.96 5.42
N ALA A 173 4.96 -12.52 6.68
CA ALA A 173 4.08 -13.06 7.72
C ALA A 173 2.59 -12.83 7.38
N TRP A 174 2.24 -11.61 6.97
CA TRP A 174 0.88 -11.25 6.58
C TRP A 174 0.42 -11.95 5.32
N GLY A 175 1.30 -12.14 4.34
CA GLY A 175 1.00 -12.86 3.10
C GLY A 175 0.60 -14.31 3.37
N GLU A 176 1.32 -14.99 4.26
CA GLU A 176 0.96 -16.34 4.71
C GLU A 176 -0.39 -16.33 5.44
N LEU A 177 -0.58 -15.42 6.39
CA LEU A 177 -1.79 -15.33 7.19
C LEU A 177 -3.05 -14.97 6.38
N ALA A 178 -2.91 -14.13 5.36
CA ALA A 178 -4.02 -13.67 4.52
C ALA A 178 -4.32 -14.58 3.32
N SER A 179 -3.41 -15.49 2.95
CA SER A 179 -3.53 -16.35 1.77
C SER A 179 -4.87 -17.10 1.71
N ASP A 180 -5.26 -17.71 2.82
CA ASP A 180 -6.50 -18.49 2.95
C ASP A 180 -7.58 -17.80 3.81
N ASN A 181 -7.40 -16.51 4.12
CA ASN A 181 -8.35 -15.75 4.95
C ASN A 181 -8.99 -14.59 4.17
N PRO A 182 -10.21 -14.78 3.61
CA PRO A 182 -10.90 -13.75 2.83
C PRO A 182 -11.12 -12.44 3.60
N THR A 183 -11.30 -12.49 4.92
CA THR A 183 -11.45 -11.29 5.75
C THR A 183 -10.17 -10.46 5.74
N LEU A 184 -9.00 -11.09 5.88
CA LEU A 184 -7.72 -10.38 5.86
C LEU A 184 -7.35 -9.87 4.46
N GLN A 185 -7.78 -10.58 3.41
CA GLN A 185 -7.68 -10.08 2.04
C GLN A 185 -8.52 -8.81 1.85
N VAL A 186 -9.75 -8.75 2.40
CA VAL A 186 -10.58 -7.53 2.39
C VAL A 186 -9.88 -6.39 3.12
N VAL A 187 -9.35 -6.64 4.32
CA VAL A 187 -8.58 -5.63 5.08
C VAL A 187 -7.42 -5.07 4.25
N THR A 188 -6.66 -5.95 3.62
CA THR A 188 -5.51 -5.58 2.77
C THR A 188 -5.95 -4.69 1.61
N ARG A 189 -6.97 -5.10 0.85
CA ARG A 189 -7.50 -4.34 -0.30
C ARG A 189 -8.14 -3.01 0.12
N THR A 190 -8.85 -2.99 1.24
CA THR A 190 -9.45 -1.76 1.79
C THR A 190 -8.39 -0.77 2.22
N SER A 191 -7.28 -1.22 2.83
CA SER A 191 -6.19 -0.32 3.22
C SER A 191 -5.59 0.44 2.03
N ALA A 192 -5.51 -0.19 0.86
CA ALA A 192 -5.04 0.43 -0.38
C ALA A 192 -6.08 1.35 -1.02
N SER A 193 -7.35 0.93 -1.05
CA SER A 193 -8.41 1.68 -1.74
C SER A 193 -9.02 2.81 -0.91
N ALA A 194 -8.95 2.74 0.43
CA ALA A 194 -9.52 3.78 1.29
C ALA A 194 -8.88 5.15 1.10
N VAL A 195 -7.59 5.18 0.75
CA VAL A 195 -6.81 6.42 0.67
C VAL A 195 -6.96 7.15 -0.65
N VAL A 196 -7.54 6.51 -1.67
CA VAL A 196 -7.79 7.11 -2.98
C VAL A 196 -9.22 7.65 -3.16
N LEU A 197 -10.06 7.56 -2.11
CA LEU A 197 -11.45 7.99 -2.16
C LEU A 197 -11.62 9.52 -2.16
N GLY A 198 -12.77 9.95 -2.68
CA GLY A 198 -13.12 11.34 -2.98
C GLY A 198 -13.13 12.27 -1.75
N SER A 199 -13.45 11.75 -0.57
CA SER A 199 -13.58 12.51 0.66
C SER A 199 -13.30 11.67 1.90
N TYR A 200 -12.99 12.34 3.03
CA TYR A 200 -12.76 11.66 4.31
C TYR A 200 -13.96 10.85 4.77
N GLU A 201 -15.18 11.31 4.51
CA GLU A 201 -16.42 10.58 4.80
C GLU A 201 -16.43 9.20 4.13
N GLN A 202 -16.16 9.15 2.82
CA GLN A 202 -16.13 7.90 2.06
C GLN A 202 -14.99 6.99 2.53
N SER A 203 -13.81 7.55 2.79
CA SER A 203 -12.68 6.80 3.31
C SER A 203 -12.95 6.19 4.69
N ILE A 204 -13.54 6.95 5.61
CA ILE A 204 -13.93 6.45 6.94
C ILE A 204 -14.93 5.32 6.80
N LEU A 205 -15.98 5.47 5.98
CA LEU A 205 -16.95 4.40 5.75
C LEU A 205 -16.26 3.14 5.22
N HIS A 206 -15.36 3.28 4.25
CA HIS A 206 -14.63 2.16 3.66
C HIS A 206 -13.70 1.47 4.67
N ILE A 207 -12.95 2.24 5.46
CA ILE A 207 -12.12 1.75 6.56
C ILE A 207 -12.97 0.93 7.54
N TRP A 208 -14.13 1.45 7.92
CA TRP A 208 -15.02 0.75 8.85
C TRP A 208 -15.63 -0.51 8.26
N THR A 209 -15.85 -0.60 6.95
CA THR A 209 -16.22 -1.88 6.31
C THR A 209 -15.16 -2.95 6.55
N ALA A 210 -13.87 -2.62 6.49
CA ALA A 210 -12.80 -3.58 6.81
C ALA A 210 -12.74 -3.92 8.30
N ILE A 211 -12.90 -2.94 9.19
CA ILE A 211 -12.91 -3.16 10.63
C ILE A 211 -14.11 -4.05 11.04
N GLU A 212 -15.31 -3.77 10.51
CA GLU A 212 -16.52 -4.54 10.77
C GLU A 212 -16.39 -5.97 10.23
N ALA A 213 -15.71 -6.17 9.09
CA ALA A 213 -15.47 -7.50 8.53
C ALA A 213 -14.62 -8.42 9.44
N LEU A 214 -13.86 -7.84 10.39
CA LEU A 214 -13.12 -8.61 11.40
C LEU A 214 -14.05 -9.29 12.42
N PHE A 215 -15.28 -8.77 12.63
CA PHE A 215 -16.20 -9.18 13.68
C PHE A 215 -17.60 -9.48 13.11
N LYS A 216 -17.73 -10.65 12.46
CA LYS A 216 -18.90 -11.01 11.63
C LYS A 216 -20.19 -11.22 12.43
N SER A 217 -20.10 -11.55 13.71
CA SER A 217 -21.24 -11.92 14.54
C SER A 217 -21.94 -10.74 15.22
N VAL A 218 -21.42 -9.51 15.05
CA VAL A 218 -21.94 -8.33 15.74
C VAL A 218 -23.21 -7.81 15.07
N SER A 219 -24.38 -8.25 15.55
CA SER A 219 -25.70 -7.88 15.02
C SER A 219 -26.48 -6.91 15.92
N SER A 220 -26.14 -6.83 17.21
CA SER A 220 -26.78 -5.95 18.20
C SER A 220 -25.73 -5.18 18.98
N GLU A 221 -26.12 -4.01 19.51
CA GLU A 221 -25.22 -3.13 20.28
C GLU A 221 -23.89 -2.85 19.58
N VAL A 222 -23.94 -2.71 18.25
CA VAL A 222 -22.77 -2.73 17.35
C VAL A 222 -21.66 -1.80 17.82
N ASN A 223 -22.02 -0.58 18.22
CA ASN A 223 -21.08 0.40 18.75
C ASN A 223 -20.31 -0.10 19.98
N PHE A 224 -21.01 -0.68 20.96
CA PHE A 224 -20.41 -1.17 22.20
C PHE A 224 -19.57 -2.41 21.94
N ARG A 225 -20.12 -3.42 21.27
CA ARG A 225 -19.44 -4.70 21.02
C ARG A 225 -18.21 -4.54 20.12
N LEU A 226 -18.31 -3.80 19.01
CA LEU A 226 -17.15 -3.53 18.16
C LEU A 226 -16.06 -2.78 18.93
N SER A 227 -16.42 -1.76 19.71
CA SER A 227 -15.43 -1.02 20.51
C SER A 227 -14.77 -1.91 21.56
N LEU A 228 -15.51 -2.84 22.15
CA LEU A 228 -15.00 -3.79 23.14
C LEU A 228 -14.05 -4.81 22.50
N TYR A 229 -14.44 -5.42 21.39
CA TYR A 229 -13.59 -6.38 20.67
C TYR A 229 -12.33 -5.72 20.09
N LEU A 230 -12.44 -4.50 19.56
CA LEU A 230 -11.27 -3.73 19.12
C LEU A 230 -10.32 -3.45 20.29
N ALA A 231 -10.85 -3.03 21.43
CA ALA A 231 -10.02 -2.76 22.60
C ALA A 231 -9.35 -4.03 23.13
N GLN A 232 -10.06 -5.15 23.16
CA GLN A 232 -9.51 -6.44 23.57
C GLN A 232 -8.46 -6.96 22.58
N LEU A 233 -8.69 -6.78 21.27
CA LEU A 233 -7.73 -7.17 20.24
C LEU A 233 -6.45 -6.34 20.34
N CYS A 234 -6.57 -5.02 20.50
CA CYS A 234 -5.47 -4.08 20.28
C CYS A 234 -4.78 -3.57 21.55
N ALA A 235 -5.35 -3.78 22.74
CA ALA A 235 -4.84 -3.18 23.97
C ALA A 235 -4.94 -4.10 25.20
N GLU A 236 -3.96 -3.96 26.08
CA GLU A 236 -3.81 -4.74 27.30
C GLU A 236 -3.93 -3.85 28.55
N GLY A 237 -4.31 -4.46 29.68
CA GLY A 237 -4.41 -3.81 30.98
C GLY A 237 -5.21 -2.50 30.94
N GLU A 238 -4.68 -1.47 31.62
CA GLU A 238 -5.33 -0.16 31.74
C GLU A 238 -5.47 0.58 30.40
N ALA A 239 -4.63 0.29 29.41
CA ALA A 239 -4.72 0.91 28.07
C ALA A 239 -6.01 0.51 27.35
N ARG A 240 -6.59 -0.64 27.68
CA ARG A 240 -7.83 -1.16 27.07
C ARG A 240 -9.01 -0.20 27.23
N LYS A 241 -9.15 0.44 28.40
CA LYS A 241 -10.23 1.40 28.67
C LYS A 241 -10.13 2.64 27.78
N VAL A 242 -8.90 3.14 27.59
CA VAL A 242 -8.63 4.28 26.70
C VAL A 242 -8.91 3.90 25.24
N PHE A 243 -8.45 2.72 24.81
CA PHE A 243 -8.69 2.23 23.46
C PHE A 243 -10.18 2.05 23.17
N HIS A 244 -10.94 1.47 24.11
CA HIS A 244 -12.39 1.32 24.02
C HIS A 244 -13.09 2.68 23.85
N SER A 245 -12.71 3.69 24.64
CA SER A 245 -13.27 5.04 24.52
C SER A 245 -12.98 5.66 23.15
N ASN A 246 -11.77 5.49 22.65
CA ASN A 246 -11.35 5.98 21.34
C ASN A 246 -12.10 5.30 20.20
N ALA A 247 -12.21 3.96 20.23
CA ALA A 247 -12.95 3.17 19.25
C ALA A 247 -14.44 3.57 19.21
N LYS A 248 -15.06 3.75 20.39
CA LYS A 248 -16.45 4.20 20.51
C LYS A 248 -16.67 5.59 19.92
N SER A 249 -15.75 6.51 20.16
CA SER A 249 -15.79 7.86 19.58
C SER A 249 -15.68 7.81 18.05
N ALA A 250 -14.74 7.03 17.52
CA ALA A 250 -14.56 6.85 16.09
C ALA A 250 -15.78 6.19 15.41
N TYR A 251 -16.38 5.18 16.05
CA TYR A 251 -17.60 4.54 15.53
C TYR A 251 -18.79 5.52 15.53
N ASN A 252 -18.92 6.38 16.55
CA ASN A 252 -19.95 7.42 16.55
C ASN A 252 -19.80 8.39 15.36
N ILE A 253 -18.56 8.72 14.96
CA ILE A 253 -18.30 9.53 13.77
C ILE A 253 -18.76 8.77 12.52
N ARG A 254 -18.35 7.51 12.35
CA ARG A 254 -18.82 6.66 11.24
C ARG A 254 -20.34 6.56 11.18
N SER A 255 -21.01 6.35 12.31
CA SER A 255 -22.47 6.27 12.40
C SER A 255 -23.12 7.58 11.94
N LYS A 256 -22.61 8.74 12.37
CA LYS A 256 -23.10 10.05 11.90
C LYS A 256 -22.90 10.24 10.40
N ILE A 257 -21.76 9.81 9.85
CA ILE A 257 -21.50 9.88 8.39
C ILE A 257 -22.52 9.02 7.63
N ALA A 258 -22.70 7.76 8.04
CA ALA A 258 -23.61 6.82 7.39
C ALA A 258 -25.07 7.30 7.39
N HIS A 259 -25.50 8.00 8.43
CA HIS A 259 -26.85 8.55 8.55
C HIS A 259 -26.99 10.00 8.02
N GLY A 260 -25.96 10.57 7.40
CA GLY A 260 -26.00 11.93 6.87
C GLY A 260 -26.09 13.03 7.96
N ALA A 261 -25.82 12.68 9.22
CA ALA A 261 -25.85 13.59 10.37
C ALA A 261 -24.47 14.20 10.69
N SER A 262 -23.42 13.81 9.95
CA SER A 262 -22.08 14.38 10.13
C SER A 262 -21.98 15.77 9.51
N LYS A 263 -21.28 16.67 10.21
CA LYS A 263 -20.71 17.88 9.60
C LYS A 263 -19.47 17.51 8.77
N LYS A 264 -18.78 18.51 8.23
CA LYS A 264 -17.47 18.35 7.57
C LYS A 264 -16.51 17.52 8.43
N VAL A 265 -16.08 16.37 7.90
CA VAL A 265 -15.11 15.49 8.57
C VAL A 265 -13.71 16.10 8.50
N THR A 266 -12.95 16.03 9.59
CA THR A 266 -11.59 16.55 9.67
C THR A 266 -10.54 15.48 9.37
N PHE A 267 -9.31 15.92 9.05
CA PHE A 267 -8.17 15.03 8.89
C PHE A 267 -7.93 14.17 10.14
N GLU A 268 -8.05 14.72 11.35
CA GLU A 268 -7.84 13.95 12.58
C GLU A 268 -8.90 12.87 12.80
N GLN A 269 -10.14 13.11 12.39
CA GLN A 269 -11.19 12.09 12.46
C GLN A 269 -10.93 10.95 11.47
N TRP A 270 -10.45 11.29 10.27
CA TRP A 270 -10.00 10.29 9.30
C TRP A 270 -8.79 9.51 9.83
N LYS A 271 -7.78 10.21 10.34
CA LYS A 271 -6.57 9.62 10.89
C LYS A 271 -6.88 8.69 12.06
N GLN A 272 -7.84 9.05 12.91
CA GLN A 272 -8.29 8.18 14.00
C GLN A 272 -8.84 6.84 13.48
N ALA A 273 -9.66 6.85 12.43
CA ALA A 273 -10.16 5.61 11.82
C ALA A 273 -9.03 4.80 11.17
N TRP A 274 -8.11 5.48 10.48
CA TRP A 274 -6.93 4.87 9.88
C TRP A 274 -6.03 4.19 10.92
N ASP A 275 -5.75 4.88 12.03
CA ASP A 275 -4.93 4.35 13.13
C ASP A 275 -5.60 3.12 13.79
N LEU A 276 -6.93 3.08 13.90
CA LEU A 276 -7.66 1.90 14.40
C LEU A 276 -7.53 0.69 13.47
N LEU A 277 -7.61 0.90 12.15
CA LEU A 277 -7.38 -0.15 11.17
C LEU A 277 -5.97 -0.72 11.30
N LEU A 278 -4.96 0.15 11.34
CA LEU A 278 -3.56 -0.25 11.46
C LEU A 278 -3.27 -0.94 12.80
N ALA A 279 -3.84 -0.47 13.91
CA ALA A 279 -3.74 -1.13 15.20
C ALA A 279 -4.31 -2.56 15.16
N SER A 280 -5.46 -2.73 14.50
CA SER A 280 -6.11 -4.05 14.34
C SER A 280 -5.24 -5.00 13.52
N VAL A 281 -4.70 -4.52 12.39
CA VAL A 281 -3.76 -5.29 11.55
C VAL A 281 -2.52 -5.69 12.35
N SER A 282 -1.90 -4.77 13.09
CA SER A 282 -0.72 -5.08 13.90
C SER A 282 -1.03 -6.10 14.99
N ALA A 283 -2.19 -6.02 15.64
CA ALA A 283 -2.58 -6.98 16.67
C ALA A 283 -2.82 -8.38 16.09
N ILE A 284 -3.46 -8.47 14.92
CA ILE A 284 -3.69 -9.74 14.22
C ILE A 284 -2.38 -10.39 13.79
N GLU A 285 -1.45 -9.60 13.24
CA GLU A 285 -0.13 -10.10 12.84
C GLU A 285 0.66 -10.63 14.03
N LYS A 286 0.74 -9.88 15.12
CA LYS A 286 1.42 -10.31 16.36
C LYS A 286 0.83 -11.60 16.94
N ARG A 287 -0.48 -11.81 16.81
CA ARG A 287 -1.18 -13.02 17.24
C ARG A 287 -0.94 -14.21 16.30
N GLY A 288 -0.50 -13.96 15.06
CA GLY A 288 -0.36 -14.97 14.01
C GLY A 288 -1.68 -15.58 13.54
N ARG A 289 -2.82 -15.00 13.93
CA ARG A 289 -4.17 -15.45 13.57
C ARG A 289 -5.19 -14.33 13.73
N LEU A 290 -6.27 -14.38 12.95
CA LEU A 290 -7.47 -13.59 13.22
C LEU A 290 -8.28 -14.30 14.32
N PRO A 291 -8.37 -13.74 15.54
CA PRO A 291 -9.23 -14.32 16.58
C PRO A 291 -10.71 -14.14 16.21
N ASN A 292 -11.55 -15.08 16.63
CA ASN A 292 -12.99 -14.89 16.60
C ASN A 292 -13.46 -14.14 17.86
N GLU A 293 -14.74 -13.77 17.89
CA GLU A 293 -15.32 -12.98 18.98
C GLU A 293 -15.41 -13.75 20.31
N GLU A 294 -15.52 -15.08 20.26
CA GLU A 294 -15.50 -15.95 21.44
C GLU A 294 -14.10 -15.99 22.07
N ASP A 295 -13.05 -16.13 21.25
CA ASP A 295 -11.65 -16.06 21.68
C ASP A 295 -11.38 -14.75 22.45
N LEU A 296 -11.84 -13.63 21.90
CA LEU A 296 -11.66 -12.31 22.51
C LEU A 296 -12.45 -12.18 23.82
N LEU A 297 -13.68 -12.72 23.87
CA LEU A 297 -14.50 -12.70 25.08
C LEU A 297 -13.87 -13.57 26.18
N ASP A 298 -13.42 -14.77 25.83
CA ASP A 298 -12.77 -15.69 26.76
C ASP A 298 -11.50 -15.07 27.34
N GLU A 299 -10.65 -14.48 26.49
CA GLU A 299 -9.45 -13.75 26.94
C GLU A 299 -9.79 -12.58 27.88
N LEU A 300 -10.87 -11.86 27.60
CA LEU A 300 -11.32 -10.73 28.43
C LEU A 300 -11.77 -11.22 29.81
N LEU A 301 -12.47 -12.34 29.88
CA LEU A 301 -12.97 -12.93 31.12
C LEU A 301 -11.85 -13.64 31.91
N SER A 302 -10.89 -14.25 31.21
CA SER A 302 -9.76 -14.95 31.82
C SER A 302 -8.66 -14.01 32.32
N ALA A 303 -8.62 -12.76 31.88
CA ALA A 303 -7.63 -11.75 32.29
C ALA A 303 -7.76 -11.28 33.76
N SER A 304 -8.29 -12.12 34.63
CA SER A 304 -8.43 -11.92 36.07
C SER A 304 -7.25 -12.54 36.85
N THR A 305 -6.02 -12.11 36.57
CA THR A 305 -4.85 -12.17 37.48
C THR A 305 -3.80 -11.16 37.05
#